data_AF-A0A931IZP6-F1
#
_entry.id   AF-A0A931IZP6-F1
#
_cell.length_a   1.000
_cell.length_b   1.000
_cell.length_c   1.000
_cell.angle_alpha   90.00
_cell.angle_beta   90.00
_cell.angle_gamma   90.00
#
_symmetry.space_group_name_H-M   'P 1'
#
loop_
_entity.id
_entity.type
_entity.pdbx_description
1 polymer ?
#
loop_
_entity_poly.entity_id
_entity_poly.type
_entity_poly.pdbx_seq_one_letter_code
_entity_poly.pdbx_strand_id
1 'polypeptide(L)'
;MNTQLLSYYEAIEQASAQMLQAARVGDWDEVVRMEGACAVLISQLKSAADSQSLTASEAPLKAKIMQRILLNDAEIRQLAEPWMDELGLKAQHRGQTVH
;
A
#
# COMPACT_ATOMS: atom_id res chain seq x y z
N MET A 1 -14.44 6.73 -19.89
CA MET A 1 -14.82 6.81 -18.47
C MET A 1 -14.10 5.68 -17.75
N ASN A 2 -13.44 5.97 -16.62
CA ASN A 2 -12.82 4.93 -15.79
C ASN A 2 -13.92 4.10 -15.11
N THR A 3 -13.72 2.79 -15.01
CA THR A 3 -14.60 1.93 -14.20
C THR A 3 -14.48 2.26 -12.72
N GLN A 4 -15.52 1.94 -11.95
CA GLN A 4 -15.47 2.06 -10.49
C GLN A 4 -14.29 1.24 -9.92
N LEU A 5 -13.99 0.07 -10.50
CA LEU A 5 -12.86 -0.75 -10.09
C LEU A 5 -11.51 -0.04 -10.28
N LEU A 6 -11.33 0.62 -11.42
CA LEU A 6 -10.11 1.38 -11.70
C LEU A 6 -9.95 2.58 -10.75
N SER A 7 -11.06 3.25 -10.41
CA SER A 7 -11.04 4.36 -9.45
C SER A 7 -10.57 3.95 -8.05
N TYR A 8 -10.85 2.71 -7.62
CA TYR A 8 -10.31 2.18 -6.37
C TYR A 8 -8.80 1.99 -6.42
N TYR A 9 -8.26 1.48 -7.54
CA TYR A 9 -6.80 1.37 -7.69
C TYR A 9 -6.14 2.75 -7.63
N GLU A 10 -6.70 3.75 -8.32
CA GLU A 10 -6.19 5.12 -8.31
C GLU A 10 -6.24 5.74 -6.89
N ALA A 11 -7.32 5.50 -6.14
CA ALA A 11 -7.44 5.97 -4.76
C ALA A 11 -6.41 5.30 -3.83
N ILE A 12 -6.15 4.00 -3.99
CA ILE A 12 -5.11 3.28 -3.23
C ILE A 12 -3.72 3.82 -3.57
N GLU A 13 -3.45 4.10 -4.85
CA GLU A 13 -2.20 4.75 -5.27
C GLU A 13 -1.99 6.08 -4.56
N GLN A 14 -3.03 6.90 -4.51
CA GLN A 14 -2.98 8.21 -3.87
C GLN A 14 -2.76 8.09 -2.35
N ALA A 15 -3.44 7.15 -1.69
CA ALA A 15 -3.23 6.88 -0.27
C ALA A 15 -1.78 6.42 0.02
N SER A 16 -1.26 5.49 -0.78
CA SER A 16 0.13 5.01 -0.69
C SER A 16 1.15 6.13 -0.90
N ALA A 17 0.91 7.05 -1.85
CA ALA A 17 1.77 8.22 -2.07
C ALA A 17 1.74 9.20 -0.88
N GLN A 18 0.58 9.40 -0.25
CA GLN A 18 0.45 10.22 0.96
C GLN A 18 1.18 9.61 2.15
N MET A 19 1.08 8.28 2.34
CA MET A 19 1.87 7.56 3.34
C MET A 19 3.37 7.76 3.11
N LEU A 20 3.85 7.65 1.87
CA LEU A 20 5.27 7.87 1.57
C LEU A 20 5.71 9.30 1.89
N GLN A 21 4.89 10.30 1.55
CA GLN A 21 5.20 11.69 1.85
C GLN A 21 5.29 11.95 3.36
N ALA A 22 4.40 11.35 4.15
CA ALA A 22 4.43 11.41 5.61
C ALA A 22 5.68 10.71 6.19
N ALA A 23 5.99 9.50 5.71
CA ALA A 23 7.18 8.76 6.11
C ALA A 23 8.49 9.54 5.84
N ARG A 24 8.59 10.23 4.70
CA ARG A 24 9.76 11.05 4.33
C ARG A 24 10.02 12.22 5.28
N VAL A 25 8.99 12.72 5.96
CA VAL A 25 9.12 13.79 6.97
C VAL A 25 9.08 13.26 8.40
N GLY A 26 9.02 11.93 8.58
CA GLY A 26 8.99 11.27 9.89
C GLY A 26 7.64 11.34 10.61
N ASP A 27 6.55 11.69 9.92
CA ASP A 27 5.21 11.76 10.50
C ASP A 27 4.54 10.36 10.49
N TRP A 28 4.97 9.50 11.42
CA TRP A 28 4.50 8.12 11.49
C TRP A 28 3.04 8.00 11.97
N ASP A 29 2.53 8.97 12.72
CA ASP A 29 1.12 9.02 13.11
C ASP A 29 0.23 9.19 11.88
N GLU A 30 0.62 10.07 10.95
CA GLU A 30 -0.05 10.25 9.67
C GLU A 30 0.06 9.00 8.77
N VAL A 31 1.21 8.32 8.76
CA VAL A 31 1.37 7.04 8.03
C VAL A 31 0.35 6.01 8.52
N VAL A 32 0.20 5.83 9.84
CA VAL A 32 -0.77 4.89 10.44
C VAL A 32 -2.21 5.32 10.15
N ARG A 33 -2.51 6.62 10.22
CA ARG A 33 -3.84 7.14 9.88
C ARG A 33 -4.21 6.81 8.42
N MET A 34 -3.26 6.99 7.51
CA MET A 34 -3.44 6.72 6.08
C MET A 34 -3.48 5.23 5.76
N GLU A 35 -2.77 4.39 6.50
CA GLU A 35 -2.88 2.93 6.40
C GLU A 35 -4.33 2.47 6.67
N GLY A 36 -5.00 3.03 7.68
CA GLY A 36 -6.42 2.76 7.94
C GLY A 36 -7.33 3.10 6.76
N ALA A 37 -7.10 4.24 6.11
CA ALA A 37 -7.83 4.62 4.89
C ALA A 37 -7.56 3.65 3.72
N CYS A 38 -6.30 3.24 3.55
CA CYS A 38 -5.89 2.27 2.54
C CYS A 38 -6.56 0.91 2.75
N ALA A 39 -6.64 0.43 4.00
CA ALA A 39 -7.30 -0.83 4.36
C ALA A 39 -8.79 -0.83 3.98
N VAL A 40 -9.49 0.29 4.22
CA VAL A 40 -10.88 0.48 3.81
C VAL A 40 -11.02 0.45 2.28
N LEU A 41 -10.15 1.16 1.55
CA LEU A 41 -10.17 1.17 0.07
C LEU A 41 -9.90 -0.22 -0.52
N ILE A 42 -8.95 -0.97 0.05
CA ILE A 42 -8.65 -2.35 -0.37
C ILE A 42 -9.86 -3.27 -0.12
N SER A 43 -10.55 -3.11 1.01
CA SER A 43 -11.77 -3.88 1.31
C SER A 43 -12.87 -3.60 0.28
N GLN A 44 -13.10 -2.32 -0.05
CA GLN A 44 -14.08 -1.93 -1.07
C GLN A 44 -13.70 -2.42 -2.46
N LEU A 45 -12.42 -2.33 -2.83
CA LEU A 45 -11.90 -2.87 -4.09
C LEU A 45 -12.20 -4.37 -4.21
N LYS A 46 -11.92 -5.14 -3.16
CA LYS A 46 -12.18 -6.59 -3.14
C LYS A 46 -13.67 -6.90 -3.34
N SER A 47 -14.54 -6.20 -2.61
CA SER A 47 -15.99 -6.38 -2.76
C SER A 47 -16.49 -6.00 -4.16
N ALA A 48 -15.97 -4.92 -4.75
CA ALA A 48 -16.32 -4.52 -6.12
C ALA A 48 -15.83 -5.55 -7.15
N ALA A 49 -14.66 -6.16 -6.93
CA ALA A 49 -14.06 -7.14 -7.83
C ALA A 49 -14.83 -8.48 -7.89
N ASP A 50 -15.70 -8.75 -6.92
CA ASP A 50 -16.57 -9.95 -6.94
C ASP A 50 -17.66 -9.87 -8.01
N SER A 51 -18.05 -8.66 -8.41
CA SER A 51 -19.16 -8.44 -9.36
C SER A 51 -18.74 -7.66 -10.62
N GLN A 52 -17.56 -7.04 -10.61
CA GLN A 52 -17.04 -6.24 -11.71
C GLN A 52 -15.65 -6.73 -12.13
N SER A 53 -15.39 -6.65 -13.43
CA SER A 53 -14.08 -6.95 -14.01
C SER A 53 -13.55 -5.76 -14.78
N LEU A 54 -12.24 -5.52 -14.71
CA LEU A 54 -11.58 -4.58 -15.62
C LEU A 54 -11.64 -5.08 -17.06
N THR A 55 -11.76 -4.14 -17.98
CA THR A 55 -11.60 -4.41 -19.41
C THR A 55 -10.14 -4.72 -19.75
N ALA A 56 -9.91 -5.38 -20.88
CA ALA A 56 -8.56 -5.65 -21.38
C ALA A 56 -7.73 -4.36 -21.56
N SER A 57 -8.39 -3.25 -21.91
CA SER A 57 -7.76 -1.94 -22.04
C SER A 57 -7.31 -1.32 -20.71
N GLU A 58 -7.90 -1.72 -19.57
CA GLU A 58 -7.56 -1.18 -18.25
C GLU A 58 -6.47 -2.00 -17.53
N ALA A 59 -6.24 -3.24 -17.95
CA ALA A 59 -5.23 -4.12 -17.34
C ALA A 59 -3.80 -3.52 -17.32
N PRO A 60 -3.31 -2.85 -18.40
CA PRO A 60 -2.00 -2.20 -18.37
C PRO A 60 -1.93 -1.07 -17.35
N LEU A 61 -3.03 -0.32 -17.18
CA LEU A 61 -3.08 0.79 -16.23
C LEU A 61 -3.11 0.26 -14.78
N LYS A 62 -3.91 -0.77 -14.50
CA LYS A 62 -3.88 -1.49 -13.22
C LYS A 62 -2.45 -1.93 -12.87
N ALA A 63 -1.73 -2.55 -13.80
CA ALA A 63 -0.37 -3.03 -13.54
C ALA A 63 0.58 -1.88 -13.17
N LYS A 64 0.48 -0.73 -13.86
CA LYS A 64 1.27 0.47 -13.54
C LYS A 64 0.92 1.05 -12.17
N ILE A 65 -0.37 1.08 -11.80
CA ILE A 65 -0.81 1.51 -10.46
C ILE A 65 -0.21 0.59 -9.39
N MET A 66 -0.35 -0.73 -9.55
CA MET A 66 0.20 -1.71 -8.60
C MET A 66 1.71 -1.57 -8.42
N GLN A 67 2.46 -1.36 -9.51
CA GLN A 67 3.91 -1.17 -9.42
C GLN A 67 4.28 0.08 -8.60
N ARG A 68 3.55 1.19 -8.78
CA ARG A 68 3.79 2.43 -8.03
C ARG A 68 3.49 2.28 -6.54
N ILE A 69 2.39 1.60 -6.20
CA ILE A 69 2.06 1.25 -4.79
C ILE A 69 3.20 0.43 -4.16
N LEU A 70 3.66 -0.63 -4.84
CA LEU A 70 4.73 -1.48 -4.32
C LEU A 70 6.06 -0.73 -4.13
N LEU A 71 6.38 0.21 -5.01
CA LEU A 71 7.57 1.06 -4.89
C LEU A 71 7.46 1.99 -3.67
N ASN A 72 6.32 2.65 -3.48
CA ASN A 72 6.07 3.49 -2.33
C ASN A 72 6.20 2.69 -1.02
N ASP A 73 5.58 1.51 -0.95
CA ASP A 73 5.62 0.64 0.23
C ASP A 73 7.04 0.14 0.53
N ALA A 74 7.85 -0.10 -0.51
CA ALA A 74 9.26 -0.46 -0.35
C ALA A 74 10.06 0.69 0.26
N GLU A 75 9.85 1.92 -0.21
CA GLU A 75 10.53 3.10 0.31
C GLU A 75 10.09 3.43 1.75
N ILE A 76 8.79 3.31 2.07
CA ILE A 76 8.29 3.47 3.44
C ILE A 76 8.98 2.48 4.38
N ARG A 77 9.12 1.21 3.98
CA ARG A 77 9.83 0.19 4.78
C ARG A 77 11.31 0.54 4.98
N GLN A 78 12.00 1.02 3.95
CA GLN A 78 13.39 1.47 4.07
C GLN A 78 13.56 2.66 5.01
N LEU A 79 12.65 3.64 4.92
CA LEU A 79 12.60 4.77 5.86
C LEU A 79 12.31 4.30 7.29
N ALA A 80 11.63 3.15 7.43
CA ALA A 80 11.28 2.60 8.72
C ALA A 80 12.34 1.70 9.37
N GLU A 81 13.25 1.12 8.58
CA GLU A 81 14.27 0.21 9.07
C GLU A 81 15.17 0.74 10.19
N PRO A 82 15.55 2.04 10.23
CA PRO A 82 16.40 2.57 11.31
C PRO A 82 15.75 2.50 12.70
N TRP A 83 14.47 2.87 12.84
CA TRP A 83 13.80 2.86 14.15
C TRP A 83 13.36 1.45 14.58
N MET A 84 13.12 0.54 13.63
CA MET A 84 12.88 -0.88 13.95
C MET A 84 14.11 -1.56 14.57
N ASP A 85 15.32 -1.13 14.22
CA ASP A 85 16.57 -1.58 14.86
C ASP A 85 16.70 -1.03 16.28
N GLU A 86 16.42 0.26 16.49
CA GLU A 86 16.47 0.92 17.81
C GLU A 86 15.48 0.33 18.81
N LEU A 87 14.30 -0.10 18.35
CA LEU A 87 13.27 -0.75 19.17
C LEU A 87 13.51 -2.26 19.38
N GLY A 88 14.56 -2.85 18.78
CA GLY A 88 14.87 -4.29 18.89
C GLY A 88 13.90 -5.22 18.15
N LEU A 89 13.02 -4.69 17.30
CA LEU A 89 11.92 -5.44 16.67
C LEU A 89 12.40 -6.35 15.52
N LYS A 90 13.58 -6.10 14.93
CA LYS A 90 14.13 -6.99 13.88
C LYS A 90 14.50 -8.39 14.38
N ALA A 91 14.78 -8.56 15.68
CA ALA A 91 15.15 -9.86 16.24
C ALA A 91 13.96 -10.83 16.40
N GLN A 92 12.73 -10.34 16.44
CA GLN A 92 11.53 -11.17 16.66
C GLN A 92 10.96 -11.80 15.37
N HIS A 93 11.24 -11.24 14.19
CA HIS A 93 10.74 -11.78 12.90
C HIS A 93 11.65 -12.83 12.25
N ARG A 94 12.83 -13.13 12.82
CA ARG A 94 13.76 -14.15 12.30
C ARG A 94 13.64 -15.52 13.00
N GLY A 95 12.45 -15.85 13.50
CA GLY A 95 12.21 -17.06 14.29
C GLY A 95 11.01 -17.87 13.82
N GLN A 96 10.99 -18.31 12.55
CA GLN A 96 10.20 -19.48 12.10
C GLN A 96 10.54 -19.86 10.65
N THR A 97 11.78 -20.33 10.42
CA THR A 97 11.98 -21.34 9.38
C THR A 97 11.74 -22.68 10.06
N VAL A 98 10.55 -23.23 9.88
CA VAL A 98 10.18 -24.58 10.32
C VAL A 98 11.05 -25.56 9.53
N HIS A 99 11.85 -26.36 10.25
CA HIS A 99 12.60 -27.49 9.71
C HIS A 99 11.68 -28.66 9.35
#